data_AF-A0A344PNA6-F1
#
_entry.id   AF-A0A344PNA6-F1
#
_cell.length_a   1.000
_cell.length_b   1.000
_cell.length_c   1.000
_cell.angle_alpha   90.00
_cell.angle_beta   90.00
_cell.angle_gamma   90.00
#
_symmetry.space_group_name_H-M   'P 1'
#
loop_
_entity.id
_entity.type
_entity.pdbx_description
1 polymer ?
#
loop_
_entity_poly.entity_id
_entity_poly.type
_entity_poly.pdbx_seq_one_letter_code
_entity_poly.pdbx_strand_id
1 'polypeptide(L)' 'MNLELLIWIGAAVTLAGLGGIVWCIFAARAAKAESRGDDALLRARMQRVVSVNMGALLASMLGLMMVVAGVFLAR' A
#
# COMPACT_ATOMS: atom_id res chain seq x y z
N MET A 1 -15.35 -13.53 -18.78
CA MET A 1 -14.84 -13.24 -17.42
C MET A 1 -15.96 -12.58 -16.65
N ASN A 2 -16.42 -13.17 -15.54
CA ASN A 2 -17.52 -12.61 -14.74
C ASN A 2 -17.07 -11.31 -14.08
N LEU A 3 -17.91 -10.27 -14.08
CA LEU A 3 -17.57 -8.98 -13.44
C LEU A 3 -17.32 -9.09 -11.94
N GLU A 4 -17.93 -10.07 -11.28
CA GLU A 4 -17.67 -10.40 -9.88
C GLU A 4 -16.19 -10.75 -9.64
N LEU A 5 -15.54 -11.40 -10.61
CA LEU A 5 -14.12 -11.74 -10.53
C LEU A 5 -13.26 -10.47 -10.54
N LEU A 6 -13.61 -9.46 -11.34
CA LEU A 6 -12.90 -8.18 -11.41
C LEU A 6 -13.01 -7.42 -10.09
N ILE A 7 -14.20 -7.42 -9.48
CA ILE A 7 -14.45 -6.79 -8.18
C ILE A 7 -13.62 -7.49 -7.09
N TRP A 8 -13.62 -8.82 -7.05
CA TRP A 8 -12.85 -9.59 -6.06
C TRP A 8 -11.34 -9.40 -6.20
N ILE A 9 -10.82 -9.39 -7.43
CA ILE A 9 -9.40 -9.11 -7.69
C ILE A 9 -9.06 -7.68 -7.27
N GLY A 10 -9.89 -6.69 -7.63
CA GLY A 10 -9.69 -5.30 -7.22
C GLY A 10 -9.69 -5.13 -5.71
N ALA A 11 -10.61 -5.81 -5.00
CA ALA A 11 -10.67 -5.80 -3.54
C ALA A 11 -9.42 -6.44 -2.92
N ALA A 12 -8.96 -7.59 -3.44
CA ALA A 12 -7.75 -8.25 -2.96
C ALA A 12 -6.50 -7.37 -3.15
N VAL A 13 -6.36 -6.71 -4.31
CA VAL A 13 -5.25 -5.79 -4.60
C VAL A 13 -5.31 -4.56 -3.69
N THR A 14 -6.52 -4.03 -3.44
CA THR A 14 -6.70 -2.89 -2.52
C THR A 14 -6.28 -3.23 -1.10
N LEU A 15 -6.70 -4.40 -0.61
CA LEU A 15 -6.34 -4.92 0.71
C LEU A 15 -4.83 -5.19 0.84
N ALA A 16 -4.21 -5.72 -0.22
CA ALA A 16 -2.76 -5.92 -0.24
C ALA A 16 -2.00 -4.57 -0.16
N GLY A 17 -2.43 -3.56 -0.92
CA GLY A 17 -1.88 -2.20 -0.83
C GLY A 17 -2.09 -1.59 0.57
N LEU A 18 -3.27 -1.78 1.18
CA LEU A 18 -3.54 -1.30 2.53
C LEU A 18 -2.65 -2.00 3.57
N GLY A 19 -2.42 -3.30 3.43
CA GLY A 19 -1.48 -4.06 4.25
C GLY A 19 -0.05 -3.53 4.12
N GLY A 20 0.38 -3.19 2.91
CA GLY A 20 1.67 -2.53 2.66
C GLY A 20 1.79 -1.16 3.34
N ILE A 21 0.72 -0.36 3.34
CA ILE A 21 0.69 0.93 4.05
C ILE A 21 0.81 0.70 5.57
N VAL A 22 0.07 -0.25 6.13
CA VAL A 22 0.14 -0.61 7.56
C VAL A 22 1.54 -1.05 7.95
N TRP A 23 2.19 -1.88 7.12
CA TRP A 23 3.59 -2.25 7.30
C TRP A 23 4.52 -1.03 7.33
N CYS A 24 4.33 -0.07 6.41
CA CYS A 24 5.14 1.15 6.38
C CYS A 24 5.02 1.96 7.68
N ILE A 25 3.83 2.00 8.30
CA ILE A 25 3.62 2.69 9.59
C ILE A 25 4.47 2.03 10.68
N PHE A 26 4.39 0.70 10.81
CA PHE A 26 5.18 -0.02 11.82
C PHE A 26 6.68 0.10 11.54
N ALA A 27 7.11 -0.01 10.28
CA ALA A 27 8.51 0.13 9.89
C ALA A 27 9.06 1.54 10.15
N ALA A 28 8.29 2.60 9.90
CA ALA A 28 8.68 3.97 10.22
C ALA A 28 8.82 4.19 11.74
N ARG A 29 7.88 3.66 12.53
CA ARG A 29 7.93 3.73 14.00
C ARG A 29 9.14 2.98 14.55
N ALA A 30 9.42 1.78 14.03
CA ALA A 30 10.59 1.01 14.40
C ALA A 30 11.88 1.75 14.03
N ALA A 31 12.01 2.27 12.81
CA ALA A 31 13.18 3.01 12.37
C ALA A 31 13.46 4.26 13.24
N LYS A 32 12.41 4.97 13.65
CA LYS A 32 12.54 6.13 14.55
C LYS A 32 12.98 5.73 15.97
N ALA A 33 12.55 4.57 16.46
CA ALA A 33 12.99 4.06 17.75
C ALA A 33 14.44 3.53 17.72
N GLU A 34 14.84 2.92 16.62
CA GLU A 34 16.18 2.33 16.43
C GLU A 34 17.27 3.37 16.14
N SER A 35 16.93 4.49 15.51
CA SER A 35 17.93 5.47 15.09
C SER A 35 18.69 6.13 16.26
N ARG A 36 18.13 6.16 17.48
CA ARG A 36 18.81 6.64 18.71
C ARG A 36 19.60 7.97 18.56
N GLY A 37 19.15 8.86 17.67
CA GLY A 37 19.81 10.15 17.38
C GLY A 37 20.73 10.17 16.15
N ASP A 38 20.91 9.06 15.45
CA ASP A 38 21.62 9.00 14.16
C ASP A 38 20.67 9.33 13.00
N ASP A 39 20.72 10.59 12.56
CA ASP A 39 19.89 11.11 11.48
C ASP A 39 20.21 10.49 10.11
N ALA A 40 21.46 10.06 9.88
CA ALA A 40 21.85 9.45 8.62
C ALA A 40 21.24 8.05 8.48
N LEU A 41 21.27 7.26 9.56
CA LEU A 41 20.62 5.96 9.66
C LEU A 41 19.10 6.08 9.53
N LEU A 42 18.50 7.08 10.18
CA LEU A 42 17.05 7.34 10.07
C LEU A 42 16.66 7.67 8.63
N ARG A 43 17.37 8.59 7.97
CA ARG A 43 17.09 8.96 6.57
C ARG A 43 17.17 7.78 5.62
N ALA A 44 18.21 6.96 5.73
CA ALA A 44 18.39 5.79 4.87
C ALA A 44 17.24 4.77 5.03
N ARG A 45 16.76 4.55 6.26
CA ARG A 45 15.60 3.69 6.54
C ARG A 45 14.30 4.30 6.03
N MET A 46 14.09 5.59 6.26
CA MET A 46 12.89 6.30 5.80
C MET A 46 12.77 6.32 4.28
N GLN A 47 13.87 6.44 3.53
CA GLN A 47 13.85 6.36 2.07
C GLN A 47 13.27 5.03 1.57
N ARG A 48 13.64 3.90 2.18
CA ARG A 48 13.04 2.59 1.87
C ARG A 48 11.57 2.52 2.25
N VAL A 49 11.19 3.06 3.41
CA VAL A 49 9.79 3.04 3.84
C VAL A 49 8.90 3.85 2.89
N VAL A 50 9.38 5.02 2.45
CA VAL A 50 8.64 5.87 1.50
C VAL A 50 8.51 5.22 0.13
N SER A 51 9.56 4.56 -0.37
CA SER A 51 9.45 3.85 -1.66
C SER A 51 8.46 2.70 -1.62
N VAL A 52 8.45 1.92 -0.53
CA VAL A 52 7.44 0.86 -0.31
C VAL A 52 6.04 1.47 -0.16
N ASN A 53 5.90 2.58 0.56
CA ASN A 53 4.61 3.25 0.74
C ASN A 53 4.03 3.74 -0.60
N MET A 54 4.86 4.32 -1.47
CA MET A 54 4.43 4.73 -2.81
C MET A 54 3.97 3.54 -3.65
N GLY A 55 4.69 2.41 -3.61
CA GLY A 55 4.26 1.19 -4.28
C GLY A 55 2.93 0.65 -3.73
N ALA A 56 2.78 0.64 -2.41
CA ALA A 56 1.57 0.20 -1.73
C ALA A 56 0.36 1.11 -2.04
N LEU A 57 0.58 2.43 -2.10
CA LEU A 57 -0.43 3.42 -2.47
C LEU A 57 -0.92 3.22 -3.91
N LEU A 58 0.01 3.01 -4.84
CA LEU A 58 -0.33 2.73 -6.24
C LEU A 58 -1.13 1.43 -6.37
N ALA A 59 -0.72 0.38 -5.66
CA ALA A 59 -1.47 -0.87 -5.63
C ALA A 59 -2.89 -0.65 -5.08
N SER A 60 -3.04 0.09 -3.97
CA SER A 60 -4.36 0.42 -3.42
C SER A 60 -5.23 1.21 -4.40
N MET A 61 -4.68 2.22 -5.08
CA MET A 61 -5.41 3.01 -6.08
C MET A 61 -5.84 2.17 -7.28
N LEU A 62 -4.96 1.34 -7.81
CA LEU A 62 -5.27 0.45 -8.94
C LEU A 62 -6.34 -0.58 -8.57
N GLY A 63 -6.23 -1.17 -7.37
CA GLY A 63 -7.24 -2.06 -6.82
C GLY A 63 -8.62 -1.39 -6.74
N LEU A 64 -8.67 -0.18 -6.18
CA LEU A 64 -9.92 0.57 -6.04
C LEU A 64 -10.52 0.94 -7.41
N MET A 65 -9.70 1.37 -8.36
CA MET A 65 -10.13 1.64 -9.74
C MET A 65 -10.76 0.41 -10.39
N MET A 66 -10.18 -0.79 -10.20
CA MET A 66 -10.76 -2.04 -10.71
C MET A 66 -12.10 -2.38 -10.06
N VAL A 67 -12.23 -2.20 -8.73
CA VAL A 67 -13.51 -2.39 -8.02
C VAL A 67 -14.57 -1.44 -8.57
N VAL A 68 -14.24 -0.16 -8.68
CA VAL A 68 -15.16 0.88 -9.16
C VAL A 68 -15.61 0.59 -10.59
N ALA A 69 -14.67 0.29 -11.50
CA ALA A 69 -14.98 -0.08 -12.87
C ALA A 69 -15.87 -1.34 -12.94
N GLY A 70 -15.58 -2.36 -12.12
CA GLY A 70 -16.40 -3.57 -12.04
C GLY A 70 -17.82 -3.31 -11.54
N VAL A 71 -18.00 -2.44 -10.54
CA VAL A 71 -19.32 -2.06 -10.03
C VAL A 71 -20.12 -1.26 -11.06
N PHE A 72 -19.48 -0.34 -11.77
CA PHE A 72 -20.13 0.46 -12.83
C PHE A 72 -20.53 -0.39 -14.03
N LEU A 73 -19.72 -1.37 -14.42
CA LEU A 73 -19.98 -2.19 -15.58
C LEU A 73 -20.98 -3.33 -15.28
N ALA A 74 -21.18 -3.66 -14.00
CA ALA A 74 -22.12 -4.69 -13.52
C ALA A 74 -23.53 -4.14 -13.31
N ARG A 75 -23.66 -2.81 -13.23
CA ARG A 75 -24.92 -2.08 -13.23
C ARG A 75 -25.23 -1.55 -14.62
#